data_AF-E0MJT3-F1
#
_entry.id   AF-E0MJT3-F1
#
_cell.length_a   1.000
_cell.length_b   1.000
_cell.length_c   1.000
_cell.angle_alpha   90.00
_cell.angle_beta   90.00
_cell.angle_gamma   90.00
#
_symmetry.space_group_name_H-M   'P 1'
#
loop_
_entity.id
_entity.type
_entity.pdbx_description
1 polymer ?
#
loop_
_entity_poly.entity_id
_entity_poly.type
_entity_poly.pdbx_seq_one_letter_code
_entity_poly.pdbx_strand_id
1 'polypeptide(L)'
;MFKLIKLATAGALLAAFVIAPALVKPADAKVVINERTKYYSVTGRNGKALFRSIKRRGPKHRMTGHAIATTTTSIKVRDMKFGIRGRNCVVENVNVFVDITYKYPRWRDRRRANADVRKAWDAFEVRVKKHEETHGRISREYARGLEKKLKTLFGRKSRGCKDFGKFSERRLKQAYVAFQKRQYNFDRREGSARSRIRRLQAALQEAR
;
A
#
# COMPACT_ATOMS: atom_id res chain seq x y z
N MET A 1 80.39 -20.29 7.11
CA MET A 1 79.89 -20.86 8.39
C MET A 1 78.72 -21.78 8.09
N PHE A 2 78.86 -23.05 8.47
CA PHE A 2 77.92 -24.14 8.21
C PHE A 2 76.58 -23.97 8.94
N LYS A 3 75.48 -24.32 8.27
CA LYS A 3 74.51 -25.29 8.81
C LYS A 3 73.61 -25.85 7.69
N LEU A 4 73.86 -27.10 7.35
CA LEU A 4 72.94 -28.01 6.68
C LEU A 4 71.94 -28.53 7.71
N ILE A 5 70.66 -28.64 7.32
CA ILE A 5 69.71 -29.58 7.91
C ILE A 5 69.08 -30.36 6.75
N LYS A 6 69.04 -31.68 6.91
CA LYS A 6 68.66 -32.70 5.93
C LYS A 6 67.24 -33.23 6.20
N LEU A 7 66.56 -33.52 5.07
CA LEU A 7 65.47 -34.50 4.80
C LEU A 7 64.06 -34.31 5.42
N ALA A 8 63.04 -34.36 4.56
CA ALA A 8 62.24 -35.58 4.32
C ALA A 8 61.28 -35.40 3.12
N THR A 9 61.00 -36.51 2.43
CA THR A 9 60.31 -36.66 1.14
C THR A 9 58.79 -36.82 1.22
N ALA A 10 58.14 -36.47 0.10
CA ALA A 10 56.92 -37.02 -0.49
C ALA A 10 55.54 -36.65 0.11
N GLY A 11 54.73 -35.96 -0.72
CA GLY A 11 53.29 -35.82 -0.54
C GLY A 11 52.65 -35.28 -1.81
N ALA A 12 51.85 -36.11 -2.48
CA ALA A 12 51.16 -35.78 -3.73
C ALA A 12 50.30 -34.51 -3.60
N LEU A 13 50.47 -33.57 -4.52
CA LEU A 13 49.61 -32.38 -4.65
C LEU A 13 48.25 -32.78 -5.24
N LEU A 14 47.33 -33.18 -4.36
CA LEU A 14 45.90 -33.11 -4.62
C LEU A 14 45.52 -31.63 -4.72
N ALA A 15 45.35 -31.15 -5.95
CA ALA A 15 44.77 -29.83 -6.21
C ALA A 15 43.33 -29.81 -5.69
N ALA A 16 43.14 -29.34 -4.46
CA ALA A 16 41.83 -29.09 -3.89
C ALA A 16 41.16 -27.96 -4.69
N PHE A 17 40.24 -28.32 -5.59
CA PHE A 17 39.37 -27.38 -6.27
C PHE A 17 38.43 -26.78 -5.21
N VAL A 18 38.83 -25.65 -4.62
CA VAL A 18 37.99 -24.89 -3.69
C VAL A 18 36.83 -24.31 -4.50
N ILE A 19 35.70 -25.01 -4.50
CA ILE A 19 34.44 -24.49 -5.03
C ILE A 19 34.00 -23.37 -4.07
N ALA A 20 34.39 -22.14 -4.39
CA ALA A 20 33.90 -20.97 -3.68
C ALA A 20 32.36 -20.89 -3.87
N PRO A 21 31.57 -20.82 -2.79
CA PRO A 21 30.14 -20.60 -2.93
C PRO A 21 29.93 -19.21 -3.51
N ALA A 22 29.36 -19.14 -4.71
CA ALA A 22 28.90 -17.88 -5.29
C ALA A 22 27.94 -17.23 -4.28
N LEU A 23 28.32 -16.07 -3.72
CA LEU A 23 27.42 -15.20 -2.98
C LEU A 23 26.30 -14.77 -3.94
N VAL A 24 25.20 -15.52 -3.94
CA VAL A 24 23.95 -15.09 -4.56
C VAL A 24 23.44 -13.95 -3.69
N LYS A 25 23.75 -12.70 -4.07
CA LYS A 25 23.14 -11.53 -3.45
C LYS A 25 21.62 -11.71 -3.52
N PRO A 26 20.90 -11.71 -2.38
CA PRO A 26 19.45 -11.72 -2.43
C PRO A 26 19.03 -10.47 -3.20
N ALA A 27 18.22 -10.66 -4.24
CA ALA A 27 17.66 -9.56 -4.98
C ALA A 27 16.67 -8.82 -4.05
N ASP A 28 17.00 -7.57 -3.75
CA ASP A 28 16.22 -6.70 -2.87
C ASP A 28 14.96 -6.24 -3.57
N ALA A 29 13.83 -6.91 -3.33
CA ALA A 29 12.55 -6.25 -3.63
C ALA A 29 12.31 -5.08 -2.67
N LYS A 30 11.84 -3.99 -3.27
CA LYS A 30 11.65 -2.70 -2.64
C LYS A 30 10.18 -2.35 -2.67
N VAL A 31 9.63 -2.01 -1.50
CA VAL A 31 8.31 -1.38 -1.39
C VAL A 31 8.52 0.11 -1.14
N VAL A 32 8.07 0.94 -2.07
CA VAL A 32 8.13 2.41 -1.96
C VAL A 32 6.72 2.93 -1.74
N ILE A 33 6.53 3.69 -0.66
CA ILE A 33 5.23 4.26 -0.28
C ILE A 33 5.39 5.78 -0.23
N ASN A 34 4.60 6.48 -1.04
CA ASN A 34 4.48 7.92 -1.02
C ASN A 34 3.07 8.29 -0.54
N GLU A 35 2.96 9.11 0.50
CA GLU A 35 1.68 9.59 1.01
C GLU A 35 1.63 11.11 0.94
N ARG A 36 0.49 11.66 0.51
CA ARG A 36 0.28 13.11 0.47
C ARG A 36 -1.14 13.48 0.89
N THR A 37 -1.28 14.64 1.52
CA THR A 37 -2.56 15.17 1.94
C THR A 37 -2.88 16.46 1.19
N LYS A 38 -4.08 16.50 0.61
CA LYS A 38 -4.66 17.66 -0.06
C LYS A 38 -5.89 18.14 0.70
N TYR A 39 -6.25 19.40 0.49
CA TYR A 39 -7.43 20.00 1.11
C TYR A 39 -8.29 20.69 0.08
N TYR A 40 -9.59 20.79 0.37
CA TYR A 40 -10.51 21.67 -0.35
C TYR A 40 -11.30 22.52 0.64
N SER A 41 -11.57 23.76 0.28
CA SER A 41 -12.21 24.72 1.19
C SER A 41 -13.72 24.48 1.31
N VAL A 42 -14.21 24.40 2.54
CA VAL A 42 -15.65 24.38 2.86
C VAL A 42 -16.04 25.62 3.67
N THR A 43 -17.24 26.14 3.42
CA THR A 43 -17.80 27.36 4.01
C THR A 43 -19.19 27.09 4.57
N GLY A 44 -19.64 27.92 5.52
CA GLY A 44 -20.89 27.77 6.26
C GLY A 44 -20.67 27.89 7.77
N ARG A 45 -21.64 28.46 8.49
CA ARG A 45 -21.58 28.65 9.95
C ARG A 45 -22.35 27.58 10.75
N ASN A 46 -23.11 26.72 10.05
CA ASN A 46 -23.88 25.62 10.62
C ASN A 46 -23.73 24.35 9.78
N GLY A 47 -24.23 23.22 10.30
CA GLY A 47 -24.16 21.90 9.67
C GLY A 47 -24.68 21.85 8.24
N LYS A 48 -25.90 22.32 8.03
CA LYS A 48 -26.55 22.32 6.71
C LYS A 48 -25.75 23.13 5.69
N ALA A 49 -25.24 24.30 6.07
CA ALA A 49 -24.41 25.13 5.20
C ALA A 49 -23.08 24.45 4.83
N LEU A 50 -22.44 23.79 5.81
CA LEU A 50 -21.23 22.99 5.59
C LEU A 50 -21.46 21.87 4.58
N PHE A 51 -22.51 21.06 4.76
CA PHE A 51 -22.82 19.98 3.83
C PHE A 51 -23.23 20.46 2.44
N ARG A 52 -23.91 21.61 2.32
CA ARG A 52 -24.13 22.25 1.01
C ARG A 52 -22.81 22.64 0.34
N SER A 53 -21.85 23.20 1.09
CA SER A 53 -20.53 23.52 0.56
C SER A 53 -19.76 22.25 0.15
N ILE A 54 -19.86 21.16 0.92
CA ILE A 54 -19.26 19.86 0.58
C ILE A 54 -19.87 19.30 -0.71
N LYS A 55 -21.21 19.31 -0.83
CA LYS A 55 -21.91 18.84 -2.04
C LYS A 55 -21.53 19.60 -3.30
N ARG A 56 -21.07 20.85 -3.19
CA ARG A 56 -20.62 21.68 -4.33
C ARG A 56 -19.12 21.55 -4.62
N ARG A 57 -18.28 21.41 -3.60
CA ARG A 57 -16.81 21.55 -3.71
C ARG A 57 -16.02 20.28 -3.39
N GLY A 58 -16.70 19.23 -2.92
CA GLY A 58 -16.07 17.96 -2.56
C GLY A 58 -15.37 17.31 -3.75
N PRO A 59 -14.56 16.27 -3.53
CA PRO A 59 -14.01 15.47 -4.62
C PRO A 59 -15.15 14.79 -5.39
N LYS A 60 -15.08 14.78 -6.73
CA LYS A 60 -16.08 14.10 -7.57
C LYS A 60 -16.09 12.60 -7.23
N HIS A 61 -17.28 12.05 -7.04
CA HIS A 61 -17.48 10.64 -6.76
C HIS A 61 -18.61 10.10 -7.65
N ARG A 62 -18.33 9.04 -8.43
CA ARG A 62 -19.18 8.55 -9.51
C ARG A 62 -20.64 8.26 -9.10
N MET A 63 -20.87 7.85 -7.86
CA MET A 63 -22.21 7.43 -7.39
C MET A 63 -22.94 8.49 -6.57
N THR A 64 -22.23 9.43 -5.94
CA THR A 64 -22.82 10.39 -4.98
C THR A 64 -22.69 11.85 -5.42
N GLY A 65 -22.16 12.08 -6.63
CA GLY A 65 -21.77 13.41 -7.13
C GLY A 65 -20.48 13.89 -6.49
N HIS A 66 -20.50 14.11 -5.18
CA HIS A 66 -19.33 14.53 -4.41
C HIS A 66 -19.19 13.74 -3.09
N ALA A 67 -17.96 13.41 -2.74
CA ALA A 67 -17.61 12.81 -1.46
C ALA A 67 -17.24 13.88 -0.41
N ILE A 68 -17.28 13.51 0.87
CA ILE A 68 -16.81 14.35 1.98
C ILE A 68 -15.28 14.35 2.05
N ALA A 69 -14.66 13.19 1.85
CA ALA A 69 -13.23 13.04 1.72
C ALA A 69 -12.97 11.86 0.79
N THR A 70 -11.72 11.72 0.33
CA THR A 70 -11.32 10.59 -0.49
C THR A 70 -9.89 10.19 -0.23
N THR A 71 -9.64 8.89 -0.29
CA THR A 71 -8.32 8.29 -0.41
C THR A 71 -8.15 7.69 -1.80
N THR A 72 -7.25 8.24 -2.60
CA THR A 72 -6.88 7.67 -3.90
C THR A 72 -5.59 6.89 -3.76
N THR A 73 -5.55 5.66 -4.28
CA THR A 73 -4.36 4.81 -4.30
C THR A 73 -3.98 4.50 -5.75
N SER A 74 -2.72 4.75 -6.12
CA SER A 74 -2.12 4.25 -7.35
C SER A 74 -1.05 3.22 -6.98
N ILE A 75 -1.05 2.07 -7.66
CA ILE A 75 -0.12 0.98 -7.39
C ILE A 75 0.57 0.61 -8.70
N LYS A 76 1.90 0.56 -8.67
CA LYS A 76 2.71 0.18 -9.83
C LYS A 76 3.70 -0.90 -9.42
N VAL A 77 3.71 -2.00 -10.16
CA VAL A 77 4.75 -3.01 -10.06
C VAL A 77 5.73 -2.78 -11.20
N ARG A 78 7.01 -2.68 -10.88
CA ARG A 78 8.10 -2.41 -11.84
C ARG A 78 9.25 -3.37 -11.62
N ASP A 79 10.12 -3.45 -12.62
CA ASP A 79 11.39 -4.20 -12.58
C ASP A 79 11.21 -5.65 -12.14
N MET A 80 10.07 -6.27 -12.52
CA MET A 80 9.81 -7.67 -12.23
C MET A 80 10.72 -8.52 -13.10
N LYS A 81 11.76 -9.09 -12.50
CA LYS A 81 12.75 -9.94 -13.17
C LYS A 81 12.57 -11.39 -12.74
N PHE A 82 12.61 -12.27 -13.72
CA PHE A 82 12.53 -13.71 -13.52
C PHE A 82 13.90 -14.33 -13.74
N GLY A 83 14.20 -15.38 -12.99
CA GLY A 83 15.41 -16.16 -13.20
C GLY A 83 15.25 -17.60 -12.74
N ILE A 84 16.37 -18.31 -12.69
CA ILE A 84 16.41 -19.73 -12.38
C ILE A 84 17.26 -19.93 -11.13
N ARG A 85 16.69 -20.58 -10.13
CA ARG A 85 17.39 -21.02 -8.92
C ARG A 85 17.29 -22.54 -8.81
N GLY A 86 18.37 -23.23 -9.16
CA GLY A 86 18.40 -24.70 -9.24
C GLY A 86 17.35 -25.24 -10.22
N ARG A 87 16.40 -26.04 -9.72
CA ARG A 87 15.31 -26.64 -10.52
C ARG A 87 14.07 -25.75 -10.64
N ASN A 88 14.10 -24.53 -10.11
CA ASN A 88 12.95 -23.64 -10.05
C ASN A 88 13.15 -22.36 -10.87
N CYS A 89 12.08 -21.91 -11.53
CA CYS A 89 11.92 -20.54 -12.00
C CYS A 89 11.43 -19.70 -10.81
N VAL A 90 12.02 -18.54 -10.58
CA VAL A 90 11.72 -17.68 -9.42
C VAL A 90 11.58 -16.22 -9.83
N VAL A 91 10.89 -15.43 -9.01
CA VAL A 91 10.95 -13.97 -9.10
C VAL A 91 12.22 -13.53 -8.39
N GLU A 92 13.18 -13.01 -9.15
CA GLU A 92 14.43 -12.49 -8.58
C GLU A 92 14.19 -11.11 -8.01
N ASN A 93 13.70 -10.19 -8.84
CA ASN A 93 13.46 -8.81 -8.43
C ASN A 93 12.01 -8.41 -8.66
N VAL A 94 11.49 -7.54 -7.80
CA VAL A 94 10.22 -6.86 -8.01
C VAL A 94 10.18 -5.57 -7.19
N ASN A 95 9.72 -4.48 -7.78
CA ASN A 95 9.53 -3.22 -7.06
C ASN A 95 8.05 -2.87 -7.01
N VAL A 96 7.52 -2.58 -5.82
CA VAL A 96 6.13 -2.18 -5.63
C VAL A 96 6.08 -0.73 -5.17
N PHE A 97 5.52 0.14 -5.99
CA PHE A 97 5.31 1.55 -5.71
C PHE A 97 3.84 1.80 -5.39
N VAL A 98 3.60 2.52 -4.29
CA VAL A 98 2.26 2.94 -3.87
C VAL A 98 2.25 4.44 -3.62
N ASP A 99 1.38 5.14 -4.35
CA ASP A 99 1.08 6.55 -4.14
C ASP A 99 -0.32 6.67 -3.51
N ILE A 100 -0.40 7.21 -2.30
CA ILE A 100 -1.65 7.42 -1.55
C ILE A 100 -1.89 8.93 -1.43
N THR A 101 -3.09 9.35 -1.82
CA THR A 101 -3.52 10.74 -1.71
C THR A 101 -4.78 10.84 -0.88
N TYR A 102 -4.68 11.53 0.24
CA TYR A 102 -5.82 11.93 1.04
C TYR A 102 -6.33 13.30 0.56
N LYS A 103 -7.64 13.49 0.49
CA LYS A 103 -8.25 14.80 0.24
C LYS A 103 -9.33 15.08 1.26
N TYR A 104 -9.10 16.08 2.12
CA TYR A 104 -9.98 16.42 3.24
C TYR A 104 -10.66 17.79 3.07
N PRO A 105 -11.83 18.01 3.69
CA PRO A 105 -12.41 19.34 3.77
C PRO A 105 -11.60 20.20 4.76
N ARG A 106 -11.47 21.49 4.46
CA ARG A 106 -10.88 22.49 5.36
C ARG A 106 -11.90 23.61 5.60
N TRP A 107 -12.41 23.70 6.81
CA TRP A 107 -13.47 24.66 7.15
C TRP A 107 -12.92 26.07 7.36
N ARG A 108 -13.35 27.00 6.51
CA ARG A 108 -12.88 28.40 6.51
C ARG A 108 -13.59 29.29 7.51
N ASP A 109 -14.87 29.02 7.79
CA ASP A 109 -15.71 29.88 8.62
C ASP A 109 -15.73 29.48 10.09
N ARG A 110 -14.86 28.54 10.49
CA ARG A 110 -14.85 27.92 11.82
C ARG A 110 -14.89 28.95 12.96
N ARG A 111 -14.11 30.03 12.87
CA ARG A 111 -14.05 31.08 13.91
C ARG A 111 -15.38 31.85 14.09
N ARG A 112 -16.24 31.86 13.06
CA ARG A 112 -17.50 32.59 13.02
C ARG A 112 -18.73 31.73 13.32
N ALA A 113 -18.52 30.46 13.64
CA ALA A 113 -19.57 29.50 13.96
C ALA A 113 -19.73 29.32 15.48
N ASN A 114 -20.93 28.90 15.92
CA ASN A 114 -21.22 28.62 17.32
C ASN A 114 -20.37 27.48 17.89
N ALA A 115 -20.21 27.44 19.20
CA ALA A 115 -19.40 26.43 19.89
C ALA A 115 -19.85 24.99 19.56
N ASP A 116 -21.16 24.76 19.51
CA ASP A 116 -21.73 23.43 19.26
C ASP A 116 -21.43 22.93 17.84
N VAL A 117 -21.53 23.80 16.83
CA VAL A 117 -21.16 23.44 15.45
C VAL A 117 -19.67 23.10 15.37
N ARG A 118 -18.82 23.84 16.08
CA ARG A 118 -17.37 23.58 16.13
C ARG A 118 -17.06 22.23 16.77
N LYS A 119 -17.71 21.92 17.89
CA LYS A 119 -17.57 20.61 18.58
C LYS A 119 -18.05 19.46 17.70
N ALA A 120 -19.22 19.60 17.07
CA ALA A 120 -19.76 18.59 16.17
C ALA A 120 -18.87 18.38 14.93
N TRP A 121 -18.32 19.46 14.36
CA TRP A 121 -17.38 19.41 13.25
C TRP A 121 -16.11 18.66 13.62
N ASP A 122 -15.47 19.01 14.74
CA ASP A 122 -14.20 18.39 15.14
C ASP A 122 -14.37 16.88 15.34
N ALA A 123 -15.46 16.46 16.00
CA ALA A 123 -15.78 15.05 16.19
C ALA A 123 -16.00 14.32 14.85
N PHE A 124 -16.72 14.95 13.91
CA PHE A 124 -16.96 14.41 12.58
C PHE A 124 -15.67 14.33 11.75
N GLU A 125 -14.86 15.40 11.74
CA GLU A 125 -13.61 15.48 10.97
C GLU A 125 -12.61 14.41 11.40
N VAL A 126 -12.45 14.18 12.72
CA VAL A 126 -11.60 13.09 13.24
C VAL A 126 -12.08 11.73 12.72
N ARG A 127 -13.41 11.50 12.70
CA ARG A 127 -13.96 10.23 12.22
C ARG A 127 -13.75 10.03 10.72
N VAL A 128 -13.89 11.10 9.94
CA VAL A 128 -13.62 11.10 8.49
C VAL A 128 -12.14 10.80 8.23
N LYS A 129 -11.22 11.49 8.92
CA LYS A 129 -9.77 11.25 8.78
C LYS A 129 -9.42 9.79 9.06
N LYS A 130 -9.91 9.22 10.16
CA LYS A 130 -9.68 7.81 10.51
C LYS A 130 -10.23 6.83 9.47
N HIS A 131 -11.35 7.16 8.83
CA HIS A 131 -11.92 6.36 7.75
C HIS A 131 -10.97 6.35 6.53
N GLU A 132 -10.55 7.53 6.07
CA GLU A 132 -9.62 7.66 4.95
C GLU A 132 -8.24 7.02 5.24
N GLU A 133 -7.68 7.26 6.42
CA GLU A 133 -6.42 6.66 6.86
C GLU A 133 -6.47 5.12 6.89
N THR A 134 -7.66 4.55 7.15
CA THR A 134 -7.86 3.11 7.08
C THR A 134 -7.73 2.58 5.65
N HIS A 135 -8.24 3.31 4.64
CA HIS A 135 -7.99 2.96 3.24
C HIS A 135 -6.51 3.01 2.89
N GLY A 136 -5.79 4.04 3.35
CA GLY A 136 -4.35 4.12 3.12
C GLY A 136 -3.59 2.99 3.81
N ARG A 137 -3.99 2.60 5.03
CA ARG A 137 -3.44 1.42 5.71
C ARG A 137 -3.67 0.13 4.90
N ILE A 138 -4.88 -0.09 4.38
CA ILE A 138 -5.18 -1.24 3.51
C ILE A 138 -4.27 -1.25 2.27
N SER A 139 -4.03 -0.09 1.67
CA SER A 139 -3.11 0.05 0.52
C SER A 139 -1.66 -0.28 0.87
N ARG A 140 -1.15 0.20 2.03
CA ARG A 140 0.20 -0.11 2.52
C ARG A 140 0.37 -1.60 2.81
N GLU A 141 -0.60 -2.20 3.50
CA GLU A 141 -0.61 -3.63 3.79
C GLU A 141 -0.64 -4.47 2.51
N TYR A 142 -1.44 -4.06 1.51
CA TYR A 142 -1.47 -4.72 0.22
C TYR A 142 -0.12 -4.66 -0.50
N ALA A 143 0.53 -3.49 -0.57
CA ALA A 143 1.83 -3.37 -1.24
C ALA A 143 2.90 -4.28 -0.62
N ARG A 144 3.03 -4.25 0.70
CA ARG A 144 3.96 -5.11 1.44
C ARG A 144 3.62 -6.59 1.26
N GLY A 145 2.34 -6.93 1.33
CA GLY A 145 1.87 -8.30 1.12
C GLY A 145 2.08 -8.80 -0.31
N LEU A 146 1.92 -7.94 -1.31
CA LEU A 146 2.10 -8.26 -2.72
C LEU A 146 3.58 -8.58 -3.02
N GLU A 147 4.49 -7.73 -2.58
CA GLU A 147 5.94 -7.93 -2.75
C GLU A 147 6.37 -9.28 -2.16
N LYS A 148 6.01 -9.54 -0.88
CA LYS A 148 6.33 -10.81 -0.21
C LYS A 148 5.76 -12.00 -0.96
N LYS A 149 4.50 -11.93 -1.40
CA LYS A 149 3.85 -13.01 -2.16
C LYS A 149 4.57 -13.29 -3.47
N LEU A 150 4.92 -12.24 -4.24
CA LEU A 150 5.60 -12.40 -5.52
C LEU A 150 6.98 -13.04 -5.36
N LYS A 151 7.76 -12.63 -4.34
CA LYS A 151 9.06 -13.24 -4.01
C LYS A 151 8.98 -14.73 -3.66
N THR A 152 7.86 -15.17 -3.08
CA THR A 152 7.66 -16.59 -2.71
C THR A 152 7.16 -17.45 -3.87
N LEU A 153 6.85 -16.87 -5.03
CA LEU A 153 6.42 -17.65 -6.18
C LEU A 153 7.60 -18.43 -6.75
N PHE A 154 7.34 -19.69 -7.10
CA PHE A 154 8.25 -20.51 -7.86
C PHE A 154 7.48 -21.39 -8.86
N GLY A 155 8.14 -21.73 -9.96
CA GLY A 155 7.66 -22.69 -10.96
C GLY A 155 8.71 -23.76 -11.20
N ARG A 156 8.31 -24.95 -11.67
CA ARG A 156 9.27 -26.02 -11.98
C ARG A 156 9.93 -25.75 -13.34
N LYS A 157 11.25 -25.70 -13.40
CA LYS A 157 12.01 -25.50 -14.65
C LYS A 157 11.69 -26.57 -15.69
N SER A 158 11.46 -27.80 -15.27
CA SER A 158 11.06 -28.92 -16.15
C SER A 158 9.73 -28.71 -16.88
N ARG A 159 8.89 -27.76 -16.43
CA ARG A 159 7.65 -27.36 -17.11
C ARG A 159 7.81 -26.09 -17.97
N GLY A 160 9.03 -25.59 -18.11
CA GLY A 160 9.35 -24.34 -18.82
C GLY A 160 9.07 -23.08 -18.00
N CYS A 161 10.02 -22.13 -17.99
CA CYS A 161 9.88 -20.88 -17.24
C CYS A 161 8.98 -19.83 -17.93
N LYS A 162 8.62 -20.02 -19.20
CA LYS A 162 7.73 -19.11 -19.93
C LYS A 162 6.35 -18.99 -19.28
N ASP A 163 5.82 -20.11 -18.78
CA ASP A 163 4.51 -20.13 -18.12
C ASP A 163 4.55 -19.58 -16.69
N PHE A 164 5.72 -19.54 -16.06
CA PHE A 164 5.91 -18.97 -14.74
C PHE A 164 5.65 -17.44 -14.70
N GLY A 165 6.03 -16.72 -15.76
CA GLY A 165 5.74 -15.29 -15.89
C GLY A 165 4.23 -15.02 -15.92
N LYS A 166 3.51 -15.70 -16.83
CA LYS A 166 2.04 -15.62 -16.93
C LYS A 166 1.35 -16.01 -15.62
N PHE A 167 1.86 -17.04 -14.95
CA PHE A 167 1.37 -17.45 -13.64
C PHE A 167 1.54 -16.34 -12.59
N SER A 168 2.70 -15.70 -12.53
CA SER A 168 2.98 -14.61 -11.60
C SER A 168 2.08 -13.39 -11.83
N GLU A 169 1.82 -13.03 -13.09
CA GLU A 169 0.86 -11.98 -13.44
C GLU A 169 -0.57 -12.31 -13.02
N ARG A 170 -1.00 -13.57 -13.18
CA ARG A 170 -2.32 -14.01 -12.71
C ARG A 170 -2.44 -13.86 -11.19
N ARG A 171 -1.38 -14.19 -10.44
CA ARG A 171 -1.34 -14.00 -8.98
C ARG A 171 -1.41 -12.52 -8.59
N LEU A 172 -0.75 -11.63 -9.33
CA LEU A 172 -0.86 -10.18 -9.15
C LEU A 172 -2.31 -9.70 -9.35
N LYS A 173 -2.97 -10.12 -10.44
CA LYS A 173 -4.37 -9.76 -10.73
C LYS A 173 -5.32 -10.22 -9.62
N GLN A 174 -5.17 -11.46 -9.15
CA GLN A 174 -5.98 -12.00 -8.04
C GLN A 174 -5.76 -11.23 -6.75
N ALA A 175 -4.50 -10.90 -6.42
CA ALA A 175 -4.18 -10.10 -5.25
C ALA A 175 -4.82 -8.70 -5.33
N TYR A 176 -4.80 -8.07 -6.51
CA TYR A 176 -5.44 -6.77 -6.73
C TYR A 176 -6.96 -6.81 -6.54
N VAL A 177 -7.63 -7.85 -7.06
CA VAL A 177 -9.08 -8.05 -6.84
C VAL A 177 -9.40 -8.19 -5.35
N ALA A 178 -8.60 -8.97 -4.61
CA ALA A 178 -8.77 -9.12 -3.16
C ALA A 178 -8.56 -7.79 -2.40
N PHE A 179 -7.58 -6.98 -2.83
CA PHE A 179 -7.36 -5.63 -2.31
C PHE A 179 -8.58 -4.73 -2.52
N GLN A 180 -9.10 -4.67 -3.74
CA GLN A 180 -10.28 -3.85 -4.07
C GLN A 180 -11.52 -4.29 -3.26
N LYS A 181 -11.72 -5.61 -3.14
CA LYS A 181 -12.79 -6.17 -2.31
C LYS A 181 -12.65 -5.76 -0.83
N ARG A 182 -11.42 -5.67 -0.31
CA ARG A 182 -11.18 -5.24 1.08
C ARG A 182 -11.48 -3.76 1.29
N GLN A 183 -11.13 -2.89 0.34
CA GLN A 183 -11.51 -1.48 0.35
C GLN A 183 -13.04 -1.32 0.35
N TYR A 184 -13.71 -1.95 -0.62
CA TYR A 184 -15.16 -1.92 -0.76
C TYR A 184 -15.89 -2.45 0.49
N ASN A 185 -15.43 -3.57 1.06
CA ASN A 185 -16.05 -4.15 2.25
C ASN A 185 -15.91 -3.24 3.47
N PHE A 186 -14.81 -2.47 3.57
CA PHE A 186 -14.66 -1.46 4.61
C PHE A 186 -15.67 -0.32 4.43
N ASP A 187 -15.78 0.24 3.22
CA ASP A 187 -16.78 1.26 2.88
C ASP A 187 -18.20 0.81 3.18
N ARG A 188 -18.55 -0.41 2.78
CA ARG A 188 -19.89 -0.96 3.02
C ARG A 188 -20.24 -1.04 4.50
N ARG A 189 -19.27 -1.42 5.36
CA ARG A 189 -19.47 -1.48 6.81
C ARG A 189 -19.62 -0.09 7.42
N GLU A 190 -18.74 0.83 7.04
CA GLU A 190 -18.76 2.22 7.54
C GLU A 190 -19.90 3.06 6.96
N GLY A 191 -20.44 2.68 5.80
CA GLY A 191 -21.57 3.33 5.16
C GLY A 191 -22.92 3.02 5.81
N SER A 192 -23.00 1.98 6.65
CA SER A 192 -24.23 1.54 7.31
C SER A 192 -24.81 2.63 8.22
N ALA A 193 -26.14 2.71 8.31
CA ALA A 193 -26.83 3.75 9.10
C ALA A 193 -26.44 3.75 10.59
N ARG A 194 -26.03 2.59 11.12
CA ARG A 194 -25.60 2.40 12.51
C ARG A 194 -24.15 2.81 12.76
N SER A 195 -23.38 3.10 11.71
CA SER A 195 -21.96 3.40 11.85
C SER A 195 -21.73 4.71 12.62
N ARG A 196 -20.58 4.79 13.29
CA ARG A 196 -20.20 6.00 14.03
C ARG A 196 -20.05 7.21 13.08
N ILE A 197 -19.59 7.01 11.85
CA ILE A 197 -19.44 8.10 10.88
C ILE A 197 -20.80 8.65 10.45
N ARG A 198 -21.83 7.81 10.24
CA ARG A 198 -23.19 8.26 9.93
C ARG A 198 -23.84 9.02 11.08
N ARG A 199 -23.69 8.54 12.32
CA ARG A 199 -24.20 9.24 13.50
C ARG A 199 -23.57 10.63 13.68
N LEU A 200 -22.25 10.75 13.54
CA LEU A 200 -21.56 12.04 13.64
C LEU A 200 -21.91 12.98 12.46
N GLN A 201 -22.12 12.43 11.27
CA GLN A 201 -22.61 13.20 10.12
C GLN A 201 -23.99 13.83 10.42
N ALA A 202 -24.92 13.04 10.95
CA ALA A 202 -26.25 13.52 11.32
C ALA A 202 -26.18 14.57 12.44
N ALA A 203 -25.39 14.32 13.49
CA ALA A 203 -25.20 15.28 14.58
C ALA A 203 -24.63 16.63 14.09
N LEU A 204 -23.64 16.59 13.19
CA LEU A 204 -23.14 17.82 12.56
C LEU A 204 -24.23 18.50 11.73
N GLN A 205 -25.05 17.75 10.98
CA GLN A 205 -26.08 18.32 10.11
C GLN A 205 -27.15 19.08 10.89
N GLU A 206 -27.47 18.65 12.11
CA GLU A 206 -28.45 19.30 12.99
C GLU A 206 -27.88 20.47 13.81
N ALA A 207 -26.54 20.58 13.94
CA ALA A 207 -25.91 21.67 14.68
C ALA A 207 -26.11 23.04 14.02
N ARG A 208 -26.49 24.06 14.81
CA ARG A 208 -26.83 25.41 14.35
C ARG A 208 -25.94 26.52 14.89
#